data_AF-X1QUV1-F1
#
_entry.id   AF-X1QUV1-F1
#
_cell.length_a   1.000
_cell.length_b   1.000
_cell.length_c   1.000
_cell.angle_alpha   90.00
_cell.angle_beta   90.00
_cell.angle_gamma   90.00
#
_symmetry.space_group_name_H-M   'P 1'
#
loop_
_entity.id
_entity.type
_entity.pdbx_description
1 polymer ?
#
loop_
_entity_poly.entity_id
_entity_poly.type
_entity_poly.pdbx_seq_one_letter_code
_entity_poly.pdbx_strand_id
1 'polypeptide(L)'
;MVIKRERSFDGKCDEKAFTWARPLKEGVYHYRSGGTLEGHRVHLRIESNGSGFLIIDADKILYLNQTAAEIIKGFLDGKSDEEIIKGMTERYRVKKDMVSEDLDTLKHTVKRFAEATDIDPVTYLTDKDISMFTTGFSAPHRMDLLLTYNNSNIYRSFCFKHPEEVKTINLEQWKRIIEILWNVG
;
A
#
# COMPACT_ATOMS: atom_id res chain seq x y z
N MET A 1 6.27 -16.58 4.14
CA MET A 1 7.27 -16.00 3.21
C MET A 1 6.60 -15.71 1.86
N VAL A 2 6.13 -14.46 1.66
CA VAL A 2 5.17 -14.10 0.59
C VAL A 2 5.54 -14.71 -0.77
N ILE A 3 4.74 -15.68 -1.25
CA ILE A 3 4.91 -16.53 -2.45
C ILE A 3 6.03 -16.04 -3.38
N LYS A 4 7.28 -16.43 -3.11
CA LYS A 4 8.45 -15.98 -3.87
C LYS A 4 8.41 -16.52 -5.29
N ARG A 5 8.86 -15.69 -6.25
CA ARG A 5 8.96 -16.02 -7.69
C ARG A 5 10.01 -17.09 -8.04
N GLU A 6 10.75 -17.61 -7.07
CA GLU A 6 11.90 -18.48 -7.31
C GLU A 6 11.70 -19.88 -6.72
N ARG A 7 11.67 -20.88 -7.60
CA ARG A 7 12.42 -22.11 -7.34
C ARG A 7 13.61 -22.14 -8.28
N SER A 8 14.77 -22.43 -7.73
CA SER A 8 15.83 -23.10 -8.49
C SER A 8 15.25 -24.40 -9.06
N PHE A 9 15.13 -24.45 -10.39
CA PHE A 9 14.81 -25.67 -11.11
C PHE A 9 15.83 -25.83 -12.22
N ASP A 10 16.40 -27.02 -12.36
CA ASP A 10 17.55 -27.26 -13.22
C ASP A 10 17.29 -26.84 -14.68
N GLY A 11 18.22 -26.07 -15.23
CA GLY A 11 18.62 -26.19 -16.62
C GLY A 11 17.58 -25.89 -17.70
N LYS A 12 16.67 -24.92 -17.51
CA LYS A 12 16.07 -24.10 -18.59
C LYS A 12 15.25 -22.93 -18.03
N CYS A 13 15.63 -21.70 -18.37
CA CYS A 13 14.80 -20.53 -18.10
C CYS A 13 13.53 -20.59 -18.96
N ASP A 14 12.38 -20.81 -18.33
CA ASP A 14 11.07 -20.55 -18.90
C ASP A 14 10.41 -19.43 -18.07
N GLU A 15 10.58 -18.18 -18.50
CA GLU A 15 10.10 -16.95 -17.83
C GLU A 15 8.57 -16.89 -17.66
N LYS A 16 7.85 -17.93 -18.09
CA LYS A 16 6.39 -18.05 -18.17
C LYS A 16 5.74 -18.74 -16.97
N ALA A 17 6.51 -19.21 -16.00
CA ALA A 17 6.01 -20.10 -14.93
C ALA A 17 4.94 -19.49 -14.00
N PHE A 18 4.81 -18.16 -13.92
CA PHE A 18 3.91 -17.46 -12.97
C PHE A 18 2.94 -16.44 -13.61
N THR A 19 2.71 -16.48 -14.93
CA THR A 19 2.00 -15.42 -15.68
C THR A 19 0.47 -15.54 -15.73
N TRP A 20 -0.16 -16.26 -14.80
CA TRP A 20 -1.53 -16.74 -14.99
C TRP A 20 -2.56 -16.17 -14.01
N ALA A 21 -2.14 -15.70 -12.84
CA ALA A 21 -2.95 -14.86 -11.97
C ALA A 21 -2.88 -13.41 -12.46
N ARG A 22 -3.93 -12.94 -13.17
CA ARG A 22 -4.06 -11.50 -13.46
C ARG A 22 -4.06 -10.70 -12.14
N PRO A 23 -3.43 -9.51 -12.08
CA PRO A 23 -3.56 -8.60 -10.95
C PRO A 23 -5.01 -8.37 -10.50
N LEU A 24 -5.20 -7.97 -9.24
CA LEU A 24 -6.44 -7.29 -8.86
C LEU A 24 -6.60 -6.01 -9.68
N LYS A 25 -7.86 -5.59 -9.88
CA LYS A 25 -8.13 -4.30 -10.49
C LYS A 25 -7.54 -3.19 -9.60
N GLU A 26 -6.90 -2.22 -10.23
CA GLU A 26 -6.43 -1.00 -9.56
C GLU A 26 -7.59 -0.28 -8.84
N GLY A 27 -7.26 0.40 -7.75
CA GLY A 27 -8.24 1.14 -6.96
C GLY A 27 -7.76 1.49 -5.56
N VAL A 28 -8.47 2.45 -4.95
CA VAL A 28 -8.28 2.89 -3.57
C VAL A 28 -9.45 2.33 -2.74
N TYR A 29 -9.14 1.70 -1.61
CA TYR A 29 -10.11 1.10 -0.71
C TYR A 29 -9.91 1.67 0.69
N HIS A 30 -10.93 2.32 1.25
CA HIS A 30 -10.88 2.91 2.58
C HIS A 30 -11.62 2.02 3.59
N TYR A 31 -10.96 1.69 4.68
CA TYR A 31 -11.49 0.82 5.73
C TYR A 31 -11.50 1.59 7.07
N ARG A 32 -12.65 1.53 7.76
CA ARG A 32 -12.71 1.74 9.21
C ARG A 32 -12.49 0.38 9.83
N SER A 33 -11.27 0.12 10.29
CA SER A 33 -10.84 -1.20 10.69
C SER A 33 -11.50 -1.66 12.00
N GLY A 34 -11.79 -2.95 12.06
CA GLY A 34 -12.18 -3.67 13.28
C GLY A 34 -11.30 -4.90 13.48
N GLY A 35 -11.46 -5.59 14.62
CA GLY A 35 -10.65 -6.76 14.95
C GLY A 35 -9.17 -6.40 15.12
N THR A 36 -8.27 -7.04 14.38
CA THR A 36 -6.81 -6.89 14.56
C THR A 36 -6.28 -5.47 14.31
N LEU A 37 -7.02 -4.63 13.59
CA LEU A 37 -6.66 -3.24 13.29
C LEU A 37 -7.69 -2.25 13.88
N GLU A 38 -8.47 -2.65 14.88
CA GLU A 38 -9.47 -1.80 15.52
C GLU A 38 -8.85 -0.49 16.05
N GLY A 39 -9.54 0.63 15.80
CA GLY A 39 -9.07 1.97 16.13
C GLY A 39 -8.21 2.65 15.04
N HIS A 40 -7.62 1.89 14.12
CA HIS A 40 -6.79 2.44 13.04
C HIS A 40 -7.61 2.83 11.79
N ARG A 41 -7.21 3.90 11.11
CA ARG A 41 -7.73 4.28 9.79
C ARG A 41 -6.85 3.64 8.72
N VAL A 42 -7.43 2.74 7.92
CA VAL A 42 -6.66 1.95 6.96
C VAL A 42 -7.09 2.27 5.52
N HIS A 43 -6.11 2.43 4.65
CA HIS A 43 -6.32 2.56 3.20
C HIS A 43 -5.48 1.50 2.50
N LEU A 44 -6.07 0.82 1.52
CA LEU A 44 -5.35 -0.05 0.61
C LEU A 44 -5.45 0.54 -0.79
N ARG A 45 -4.31 0.90 -1.38
CA ARG A 45 -4.22 1.25 -2.81
C ARG A 45 -3.64 0.06 -3.56
N ILE A 46 -4.22 -0.27 -4.71
CA ILE A 46 -3.71 -1.31 -5.63
C ILE A 46 -3.38 -0.63 -6.96
N GLU A 47 -2.17 -0.86 -7.46
CA GLU A 47 -1.68 -0.34 -8.74
C GLU A 47 -2.02 -1.29 -9.90
N SER A 48 -1.95 -0.78 -11.14
CA SER A 48 -2.16 -1.55 -12.37
C SER A 48 -1.22 -2.77 -12.53
N ASN A 49 -0.02 -2.73 -11.94
CA ASN A 49 0.93 -3.85 -11.92
C ASN A 49 0.60 -4.94 -10.87
N GLY A 50 -0.43 -4.72 -10.03
CA GLY A 50 -0.84 -5.62 -8.95
C GLY A 50 -0.15 -5.40 -7.61
N SER A 51 0.91 -4.59 -7.52
CA SER A 51 1.46 -4.15 -6.24
C SER A 51 0.45 -3.29 -5.46
N GLY A 52 0.64 -3.22 -4.15
CA GLY A 52 -0.27 -2.47 -3.28
C GLY A 52 0.43 -1.71 -2.17
N PHE A 53 -0.29 -0.75 -1.61
CA PHE A 53 0.13 0.09 -0.51
C PHE A 53 -0.90 -0.01 0.59
N LEU A 54 -0.50 -0.52 1.75
CA LEU A 54 -1.31 -0.46 2.95
C LEU A 54 -0.86 0.75 3.77
N ILE A 55 -1.70 1.78 3.81
CA ILE A 55 -1.47 3.01 4.56
C ILE A 55 -2.30 2.93 5.84
N ILE A 56 -1.65 3.10 6.98
CA ILE A 56 -2.25 3.06 8.32
C ILE A 56 -2.07 4.46 8.95
N ASP A 57 -3.17 5.01 9.45
CA ASP A 57 -3.28 6.34 10.11
C ASP A 57 -2.72 7.53 9.34
N ALA A 58 -2.43 7.36 8.04
CA ALA A 58 -1.78 8.31 7.15
C ALA A 58 -0.33 8.69 7.56
N ASP A 59 0.30 7.93 8.46
CA ASP A 59 1.70 8.09 8.86
C ASP A 59 2.59 6.87 8.55
N LYS A 60 1.99 5.67 8.43
CA LYS A 60 2.70 4.39 8.20
C LYS A 60 2.29 3.77 6.87
N ILE A 61 3.27 3.37 6.07
CA ILE A 61 3.10 2.85 4.70
C ILE A 61 3.83 1.51 4.57
N LEU A 62 3.07 0.47 4.25
CA LEU A 62 3.58 -0.88 4.03
C LEU A 62 3.42 -1.28 2.56
N TYR A 63 4.53 -1.58 1.91
CA TYR A 63 4.58 -1.94 0.49
C TYR A 63 4.30 -3.44 0.31
N LEU A 64 3.36 -3.76 -0.58
CA LEU A 64 2.86 -5.11 -0.85
C LEU A 64 3.16 -5.51 -2.30
N ASN A 65 3.60 -6.75 -2.51
CA ASN A 65 3.52 -7.38 -3.83
C ASN A 65 2.08 -7.87 -4.11
N GLN A 66 1.85 -8.44 -5.30
CA GLN A 66 0.52 -8.87 -5.73
C GLN A 66 -0.17 -9.89 -4.79
N THR A 67 0.56 -10.89 -4.31
CA THR A 67 -0.03 -11.93 -3.45
C THR A 67 -0.29 -11.42 -2.03
N ALA A 68 0.57 -10.56 -1.49
CA ALA A 68 0.30 -9.86 -0.24
C ALA A 68 -0.88 -8.88 -0.35
N ALA A 69 -0.97 -8.11 -1.44
CA ALA A 69 -2.10 -7.20 -1.69
C ALA A 69 -3.44 -7.95 -1.76
N GLU A 70 -3.47 -9.13 -2.39
CA GLU A 70 -4.67 -9.98 -2.42
C GLU A 70 -5.08 -10.53 -1.06
N ILE A 71 -4.12 -11.05 -0.28
CA ILE A 71 -4.36 -11.57 1.05
C ILE A 71 -4.85 -10.46 1.99
N ILE A 72 -4.16 -9.32 2.01
CA ILE A 72 -4.54 -8.15 2.82
C ILE A 72 -5.91 -7.62 2.40
N LYS A 73 -6.22 -7.54 1.09
CA LYS A 73 -7.56 -7.14 0.65
C LYS A 73 -8.62 -8.12 1.15
N GLY A 74 -8.40 -9.43 1.02
CA GLY A 74 -9.34 -10.45 1.49
C GLY A 74 -9.62 -10.33 3.00
N PHE A 75 -8.57 -10.08 3.79
CA PHE A 75 -8.67 -9.85 5.22
C PHE A 75 -9.44 -8.56 5.57
N LEU A 76 -9.13 -7.43 4.91
CA LEU A 76 -9.82 -6.15 5.13
C LEU A 76 -11.27 -6.15 4.63
N ASP A 77 -11.58 -6.94 3.59
CA ASP A 77 -12.96 -7.20 3.12
C ASP A 77 -13.76 -8.10 4.10
N GLY A 78 -13.16 -8.57 5.20
CA GLY A 78 -13.82 -9.37 6.23
C GLY A 78 -14.01 -10.86 5.87
N LYS A 79 -13.28 -11.37 4.88
CA LYS A 79 -13.34 -12.80 4.50
C LYS A 79 -12.70 -13.68 5.57
N SER A 80 -13.22 -14.89 5.72
CA SER A 80 -12.59 -15.91 6.55
C SER A 80 -11.27 -16.40 5.97
N ASP A 81 -10.40 -16.89 6.84
CA ASP A 81 -9.09 -17.45 6.46
C ASP A 81 -9.24 -18.58 5.44
N GLU A 82 -10.28 -19.40 5.56
CA GLU A 82 -10.57 -20.49 4.63
C GLU A 82 -10.95 -20.00 3.24
N GLU A 83 -11.73 -18.91 3.13
CA GLU A 83 -12.07 -18.28 1.85
C GLU A 83 -10.84 -17.65 1.18
N ILE A 84 -9.99 -16.96 1.96
CA ILE A 84 -8.74 -16.38 1.45
C ILE A 84 -7.81 -17.48 0.97
N ILE A 85 -7.58 -18.50 1.81
CA ILE A 85 -6.71 -19.63 1.50
C ILE A 85 -7.21 -20.39 0.27
N LYS A 86 -8.51 -20.66 0.16
CA LYS A 86 -9.12 -21.32 -1.00
C LYS A 86 -8.95 -20.49 -2.26
N GLY A 87 -9.34 -19.21 -2.24
CA GLY A 87 -9.27 -18.32 -3.40
C GLY A 87 -7.84 -18.16 -3.91
N MET A 88 -6.86 -18.01 -3.01
CA MET A 88 -5.44 -17.96 -3.36
C MET A 88 -4.91 -19.32 -3.84
N THR A 89 -5.33 -20.44 -3.25
CA THR A 89 -4.94 -21.79 -3.72
C THR A 89 -5.42 -22.05 -5.14
N GLU A 90 -6.65 -21.64 -5.47
CA GLU A 90 -7.22 -21.75 -6.82
C GLU A 90 -6.57 -20.77 -7.81
N ARG A 91 -6.32 -19.51 -7.38
CA ARG A 91 -5.74 -18.43 -8.19
C ARG A 91 -4.21 -18.47 -8.31
N TYR A 92 -3.51 -19.24 -7.47
CA TYR A 92 -2.05 -19.39 -7.50
C TYR A 92 -1.55 -20.85 -7.55
N ARG A 93 -2.42 -21.88 -7.61
CA ARG A 93 -2.07 -23.33 -7.73
C ARG A 93 -0.93 -23.74 -6.79
N VAL A 94 -0.90 -23.09 -5.63
CA VAL A 94 0.05 -23.33 -4.54
C VAL A 94 -0.56 -24.30 -3.54
N LYS A 95 0.24 -24.78 -2.58
CA LYS A 95 -0.27 -25.63 -1.50
C LYS A 95 -1.05 -24.78 -0.49
N LYS A 96 -2.12 -25.36 0.08
CA LYS A 96 -2.93 -24.75 1.15
C LYS A 96 -2.05 -24.19 2.27
N ASP A 97 -1.11 -25.01 2.73
CA ASP A 97 -0.23 -24.73 3.88
C ASP A 97 0.65 -23.48 3.64
N MET A 98 1.15 -23.30 2.42
CA MET A 98 1.96 -22.14 2.02
C MET A 98 1.15 -20.84 2.11
N VAL A 99 -0.12 -20.86 1.67
CA VAL A 99 -1.00 -19.70 1.78
C VAL A 99 -1.40 -19.45 3.24
N SER A 100 -1.60 -20.51 4.02
CA SER A 100 -1.91 -20.40 5.45
C SER A 100 -0.77 -19.75 6.23
N GLU A 101 0.47 -20.14 5.95
CA GLU A 101 1.68 -19.54 6.55
C GLU A 101 1.86 -18.08 6.12
N ASP A 102 1.61 -17.75 4.85
CA ASP A 102 1.66 -16.37 4.34
C ASP A 102 0.56 -15.49 4.94
N LEU A 103 -0.67 -16.00 5.07
CA LEU A 103 -1.78 -15.30 5.70
C LEU A 103 -1.48 -14.95 7.16
N ASP A 104 -1.00 -15.92 7.93
CA ASP A 104 -0.64 -15.72 9.34
C ASP A 104 0.53 -14.74 9.49
N THR A 105 1.60 -14.92 8.69
CA THR A 105 2.74 -14.00 8.62
C THR A 105 2.31 -12.57 8.31
N LEU A 106 1.39 -12.39 7.35
CA LEU A 106 0.91 -11.08 6.93
C LEU A 106 0.06 -10.41 8.02
N LYS A 107 -0.87 -11.15 8.65
CA LYS A 107 -1.65 -10.66 9.80
C LYS A 107 -0.75 -10.23 10.95
N HIS A 108 0.22 -11.06 11.32
CA HIS A 108 1.16 -10.74 12.39
C HIS A 108 2.04 -9.52 12.06
N THR A 109 2.53 -9.42 10.82
CA THR A 109 3.33 -8.27 10.38
C THR A 109 2.51 -6.98 10.41
N VAL A 110 1.30 -6.99 9.84
CA VAL A 110 0.42 -5.82 9.78
C VAL A 110 -0.03 -5.36 11.16
N LYS A 111 -0.36 -6.30 12.06
CA LYS A 111 -0.66 -5.98 13.46
C LYS A 111 0.52 -5.26 14.13
N ARG A 112 1.72 -5.86 14.07
CA ARG A 112 2.93 -5.29 14.67
C ARG A 112 3.30 -3.93 14.07
N PHE A 113 3.07 -3.73 12.79
CA PHE A 113 3.34 -2.46 12.10
C PHE A 113 2.35 -1.35 12.52
N ALA A 114 1.08 -1.68 12.75
CA ALA A 114 0.08 -0.74 13.27
C ALA A 114 0.34 -0.35 14.74
N GLU A 115 0.70 -1.32 15.59
CA GLU A 115 0.97 -1.11 17.02
C GLU A 115 2.35 -0.45 17.30
N ALA A 116 3.25 -0.42 16.32
CA ALA A 116 4.60 0.10 16.51
C ALA A 116 4.67 1.63 16.55
N THR A 117 5.29 2.16 17.61
CA THR A 117 5.52 3.59 17.82
C THR A 117 6.88 4.09 17.33
N ASP A 118 7.82 3.20 17.03
CA ASP A 118 9.25 3.51 16.81
C ASP A 118 9.85 2.70 15.63
N ILE A 119 9.05 2.47 14.58
CA ILE A 119 9.48 1.86 13.32
C ILE A 119 9.49 2.93 12.22
N ASP A 120 10.36 2.78 11.22
CA ASP A 120 10.38 3.61 10.01
C ASP A 120 8.95 3.71 9.41
N PRO A 121 8.40 4.92 9.23
CA PRO A 121 7.06 5.10 8.64
C PRO A 121 6.92 4.46 7.24
N VAL A 122 8.01 4.09 6.58
CA VAL A 122 8.00 3.31 5.34
C VAL A 122 8.65 1.95 5.56
N THR A 123 7.88 0.87 5.40
CA THR A 123 8.37 -0.51 5.52
C THR A 123 7.97 -1.36 4.30
N TYR A 124 8.79 -2.36 3.98
CA TYR A 124 8.61 -3.28 2.84
C TYR A 124 8.40 -4.70 3.36
N LEU A 125 7.35 -5.39 2.87
CA LEU A 125 7.01 -6.75 3.33
C LEU A 125 7.83 -7.86 2.66
N THR A 126 8.66 -7.51 1.66
CA THR A 126 9.51 -8.43 0.91
C THR A 126 10.87 -7.78 0.62
N ASP A 127 11.86 -8.62 0.28
CA ASP A 127 13.15 -8.17 -0.27
C ASP A 127 12.93 -7.10 -1.34
N LYS A 128 13.80 -6.08 -1.37
CA LYS A 128 13.68 -4.83 -2.14
C LYS A 128 13.46 -5.08 -3.63
N ASP A 129 12.24 -5.38 -4.03
CA ASP A 129 11.90 -5.67 -5.41
C ASP A 129 11.84 -4.34 -6.15
N ILE A 130 12.96 -3.99 -6.78
CA ILE A 130 13.19 -2.72 -7.47
C ILE A 130 12.08 -2.48 -8.53
N SER A 131 11.44 -3.55 -9.02
CA SER A 131 10.29 -3.49 -9.91
C SER A 131 9.16 -2.59 -9.38
N MET A 132 8.91 -2.57 -8.06
CA MET A 132 7.91 -1.72 -7.39
C MET A 132 8.15 -0.21 -7.62
N PHE A 133 9.40 0.20 -7.86
CA PHE A 133 9.78 1.60 -8.09
C PHE A 133 9.98 1.94 -9.58
N THR A 134 10.25 0.93 -10.42
CA THR A 134 10.49 1.15 -11.87
C THR A 134 9.23 1.39 -12.68
N THR A 135 8.10 0.82 -12.27
CA THR A 135 6.78 1.23 -12.74
C THR A 135 6.33 2.42 -11.91
N GLY A 136 6.32 3.62 -12.51
CA GLY A 136 5.98 4.85 -11.80
C GLY A 136 4.62 4.78 -11.10
N PHE A 137 4.55 5.28 -9.87
CA PHE A 137 3.34 5.29 -9.05
C PHE A 137 2.22 6.12 -9.69
N SER A 138 0.97 5.63 -9.63
CA SER A 138 -0.20 6.37 -10.13
C SER A 138 -0.48 7.67 -9.37
N ALA A 139 -0.12 7.72 -8.08
CA ALA A 139 -0.30 8.87 -7.19
C ALA A 139 0.83 8.94 -6.14
N PRO A 140 1.15 10.14 -5.61
CA PRO A 140 2.12 10.29 -4.53
C PRO A 140 1.64 9.56 -3.26
N HIS A 141 2.57 9.06 -2.43
CA HIS A 141 2.22 8.36 -1.18
C HIS A 141 1.95 9.31 0.00
N ARG A 142 2.38 10.56 -0.12
CA ARG A 142 2.20 11.64 0.86
C ARG A 142 2.19 12.97 0.11
N MET A 143 1.36 13.90 0.57
CA MET A 143 1.28 15.27 0.04
C MET A 143 1.30 16.26 1.21
N ASP A 144 2.36 17.06 1.32
CA ASP A 144 2.44 18.13 2.31
C ASP A 144 1.81 19.42 1.73
N LEU A 145 0.73 19.90 2.36
CA LEU A 145 -0.05 21.04 1.86
C LEU A 145 0.21 22.31 2.68
N LEU A 146 0.84 23.30 2.05
CA LEU A 146 1.02 24.63 2.64
C LEU A 146 -0.23 25.49 2.38
N LEU A 147 -1.11 25.57 3.38
CA LEU A 147 -2.41 26.26 3.27
C LEU A 147 -2.30 27.78 3.08
N THR A 148 -1.28 28.39 3.68
CA THR A 148 -0.97 29.82 3.57
C THR A 148 0.50 30.08 3.85
N TYR A 149 1.05 31.13 3.23
CA TYR A 149 2.39 31.65 3.53
C TYR A 149 2.36 32.75 4.60
N ASN A 150 1.17 33.24 4.96
CA ASN A 150 1.03 34.29 5.97
C ASN A 150 1.51 33.80 7.34
N ASN A 151 2.40 34.57 7.97
CA ASN A 151 2.94 34.32 9.30
C ASN A 151 3.76 33.01 9.46
N SER A 152 4.25 32.42 8.36
CA SER A 152 5.14 31.26 8.45
C SER A 152 6.59 31.68 8.77
N ASN A 153 7.06 31.34 9.98
CA ASN A 153 8.46 31.45 10.39
C ASN A 153 9.42 30.52 9.60
N ILE A 154 8.88 29.67 8.73
CA ILE A 154 9.57 28.78 7.76
C ILE A 154 10.32 29.57 6.68
N TYR A 155 9.91 30.83 6.43
CA TYR A 155 10.32 31.61 5.25
C TYR A 155 11.83 31.93 5.12
N ARG A 156 12.63 31.81 6.18
CA ARG A 156 13.94 32.50 6.25
C ARG A 156 15.11 31.96 5.42
N SER A 157 15.06 30.75 4.85
CA SER A 157 16.25 30.17 4.20
C SER A 157 16.06 29.32 2.95
N PHE A 158 14.87 28.76 2.67
CA PHE A 158 14.70 27.70 1.65
C PHE A 158 13.57 27.94 0.63
N CYS A 159 12.92 29.10 0.64
CA CYS A 159 11.84 29.40 -0.30
C CYS A 159 12.39 30.02 -1.60
N PHE A 160 12.07 29.42 -2.75
CA PHE A 160 12.44 29.93 -4.08
C PHE A 160 11.56 31.11 -4.57
N LYS A 161 10.54 31.49 -3.81
CA LYS A 161 9.62 32.60 -4.10
C LYS A 161 9.22 33.34 -2.83
N HIS A 162 8.91 34.62 -2.99
CA HIS A 162 8.39 35.47 -1.92
C HIS A 162 6.88 35.21 -1.69
N PRO A 163 6.37 35.19 -0.43
CA PRO A 163 4.97 34.94 -0.08
C PRO A 163 3.96 35.77 -0.88
N GLU A 164 4.27 37.04 -1.08
CA GLU A 164 3.52 38.02 -1.86
C GLU A 164 3.34 37.66 -3.34
N GLU A 165 4.21 36.80 -3.90
CA GLU A 165 4.07 36.27 -5.27
C GLU A 165 3.20 35.02 -5.36
N VAL A 166 2.92 34.35 -4.22
CA VAL A 166 2.17 33.09 -4.22
C VAL A 166 0.67 33.38 -4.06
N LYS A 167 -0.07 33.14 -5.15
CA LYS A 167 -1.54 33.23 -5.14
C LYS A 167 -2.11 32.24 -4.13
N THR A 168 -2.76 32.77 -3.10
CA THR A 168 -3.58 31.97 -2.19
C THR A 168 -4.82 31.45 -2.91
N ILE A 169 -5.28 30.27 -2.50
CA ILE A 169 -6.52 29.66 -2.98
C ILE A 169 -7.56 29.65 -1.85
N ASN A 170 -8.84 29.71 -2.22
CA ASN A 170 -9.93 29.82 -1.26
C ASN A 170 -10.33 28.46 -0.65
N LEU A 171 -11.24 28.49 0.33
CA LEU A 171 -11.71 27.30 1.05
C LEU A 171 -12.30 26.22 0.12
N GLU A 172 -13.08 26.59 -0.89
CA GLU A 172 -13.70 25.63 -1.81
C GLU A 172 -12.68 25.00 -2.76
N GLN A 173 -11.64 25.75 -3.15
CA GLN A 173 -10.49 25.21 -3.87
C GLN A 173 -9.70 24.22 -3.00
N TRP A 174 -9.47 24.54 -1.72
CA TRP A 174 -8.81 23.62 -0.79
C TRP A 174 -9.62 22.33 -0.55
N LYS A 175 -10.94 22.43 -0.33
CA LYS A 175 -11.83 21.26 -0.23
C LYS A 175 -11.72 20.37 -1.46
N ARG A 176 -11.77 20.97 -2.67
CA ARG A 176 -11.64 20.23 -3.93
C ARG A 176 -10.26 19.56 -4.10
N ILE A 177 -9.18 20.21 -3.65
CA ILE A 177 -7.84 19.58 -3.65
C ILE A 177 -7.81 18.39 -2.70
N ILE A 178 -8.34 18.53 -1.49
CA ILE A 178 -8.42 17.43 -0.52
C ILE A 178 -9.27 16.28 -1.06
N GLU A 179 -10.39 16.56 -1.72
CA GLU A 179 -11.23 15.56 -2.40
C GLU A 179 -10.49 14.84 -3.55
N ILE A 180 -9.75 15.58 -4.38
CA ILE A 180 -8.93 14.98 -5.45
C ILE A 180 -7.86 14.06 -4.85
N LEU A 181 -7.12 14.53 -3.84
CA LEU A 181 -6.08 13.74 -3.16
C LEU A 181 -6.67 12.50 -2.50
N TRP A 182 -7.79 12.65 -1.79
CA TRP A 182 -8.53 11.54 -1.17
C TRP A 182 -8.92 10.45 -2.18
N ASN A 183 -9.35 10.85 -3.38
CA ASN A 183 -9.81 9.91 -4.41
C ASN A 183 -8.66 9.21 -5.17
N VAL A 184 -7.43 9.75 -5.17
CA VAL A 184 -6.26 9.10 -5.78
C VAL A 184 -5.47 8.22 -4.79
N GLY A 185 -5.71 8.38 -3.49
CA GLY A 185 -5.20 7.52 -2.41
C GLY A 185 -3.82 7.92 -1.91
#